data_AF-A0A662IJ47-F1
#
_entry.id   AF-A0A662IJ47-F1
#
_cell.length_a   1.000
_cell.length_b   1.000
_cell.length_c   1.000
_cell.angle_alpha   90.00
_cell.angle_beta   90.00
_cell.angle_gamma   90.00
#
_symmetry.space_group_name_H-M   'P 1'
#
loop_
_entity.id
_entity.type
_entity.pdbx_description
1 polymer ?
#
loop_
_entity_poly.entity_id
_entity_poly.type
_entity_poly.pdbx_seq_one_letter_code
_entity_poly.pdbx_strand_id
1 'polypeptide(L)'
;MRPPERRQKVYEEYAYILDFLPYGYGFAAAPPRRRREGLRGPVAQALGEKYFMLLELAPIPGLELRVGERIPLLRDLEGQLIRVTRRLTYDELTTNARAELPEIVKRIVLQREGEFVEFFNKAEPLTTRMHSLELLPGIGKRILWKILEERKRKPFESFKEIYERVKIDPVRAVCERILEELRGGQRHYLFVKPPPRRSPPP
;
A
#
# COMPACT_ATOMS: atom_id res chain seq x y z
N MET A 1 25.50 22.05 -2.84
CA MET A 1 24.11 21.53 -2.94
C MET A 1 24.12 20.31 -3.85
N ARG A 2 23.85 19.11 -3.35
CA ARG A 2 23.64 17.95 -4.24
C ARG A 2 22.31 18.17 -4.97
N PRO A 3 22.24 18.04 -6.30
CA PRO A 3 20.96 18.12 -7.01
C PRO A 3 20.03 17.03 -6.45
N PRO A 4 18.72 17.30 -6.31
CA PRO A 4 17.79 16.28 -5.86
C PRO A 4 17.83 15.13 -6.88
N GLU A 5 18.24 13.95 -6.44
CA GLU A 5 18.20 12.73 -7.25
C GLU A 5 16.84 12.66 -7.93
N ARG A 6 16.83 12.56 -9.26
CA ARG A 6 15.61 12.30 -10.04
C ARG A 6 15.05 10.97 -9.53
N ARG A 7 14.11 11.02 -8.59
CA ARG A 7 13.40 9.84 -8.08
C ARG A 7 12.84 9.09 -9.28
N GLN A 8 13.45 7.94 -9.59
CA GLN A 8 12.99 7.08 -10.67
C GLN A 8 11.49 6.80 -10.47
N LYS A 9 10.69 7.06 -11.50
CA LYS A 9 9.26 6.80 -11.46
C LYS A 9 9.08 5.28 -11.42
N VAL A 10 8.68 4.77 -10.25
CA VAL A 10 8.25 3.39 -10.07
C VAL A 10 6.76 3.30 -10.39
N TYR A 11 6.35 2.19 -10.97
CA TYR A 11 4.97 1.90 -11.31
C TYR A 11 4.60 0.51 -10.84
N GLU A 12 3.31 0.29 -10.60
CA GLU A 12 2.75 -1.02 -10.29
C GLU A 12 2.52 -1.80 -11.59
N GLU A 13 2.71 -3.12 -11.53
CA GLU A 13 2.41 -4.04 -12.63
C GLU A 13 1.05 -4.71 -12.46
N TYR A 14 0.62 -4.88 -11.21
CA TYR A 14 -0.67 -5.43 -10.83
C TYR A 14 -1.30 -4.61 -9.73
N ALA A 15 -2.62 -4.62 -9.67
CA ALA A 15 -3.38 -4.00 -8.59
C ALA A 15 -4.63 -4.80 -8.26
N TYR A 16 -5.12 -4.63 -7.04
CA TYR A 16 -6.38 -5.18 -6.56
C TYR A 16 -7.44 -4.08 -6.54
N ILE A 17 -8.61 -4.35 -7.11
CA ILE A 17 -9.73 -3.40 -7.10
C ILE A 17 -10.25 -3.24 -5.68
N LEU A 18 -10.33 -2.00 -5.22
CA LEU A 18 -10.91 -1.60 -3.93
C LEU A 18 -12.38 -1.18 -4.08
N ASP A 19 -12.72 -0.53 -5.19
CA ASP A 19 -14.07 -0.06 -5.49
C ASP A 19 -14.24 0.19 -7.00
N PHE A 20 -15.46 -0.01 -7.52
CA PHE A 20 -15.79 0.23 -8.91
C PHE A 20 -17.07 1.07 -9.04
N LEU A 21 -16.94 2.18 -9.77
CA LEU A 21 -17.98 3.18 -10.00
C LEU A 21 -18.28 3.21 -11.51
N PRO A 22 -19.26 2.45 -12.01
CA PRO A 22 -19.53 2.31 -13.46
C PRO A 22 -19.91 3.64 -14.12
N TYR A 23 -20.50 4.56 -13.37
CA TYR A 23 -20.89 5.90 -13.83
C TYR A 23 -19.92 7.00 -13.37
N GLY A 24 -18.78 6.63 -12.78
CA GLY A 24 -17.82 7.55 -12.18
C GLY A 24 -18.26 8.08 -10.81
N TYR A 25 -17.53 9.08 -10.30
CA TYR A 25 -17.87 9.68 -9.00
C TYR A 25 -19.19 10.45 -9.09
N GLY A 26 -20.06 10.27 -8.09
CA GLY A 26 -21.25 11.12 -7.94
C GLY A 26 -20.89 12.60 -7.76
N PHE A 27 -21.78 13.50 -8.18
CA PHE A 27 -21.56 14.95 -8.15
C PHE A 27 -21.10 15.50 -6.79
N ALA A 28 -21.58 14.93 -5.67
CA ALA A 28 -21.20 15.33 -4.32
C ALA A 28 -19.86 14.72 -3.85
N ALA A 29 -19.53 13.51 -4.31
CA ALA A 29 -18.40 12.70 -3.84
C ALA A 29 -17.12 12.86 -4.68
N ALA A 30 -17.20 13.55 -5.83
CA ALA A 30 -16.04 13.79 -6.67
C ALA A 30 -14.97 14.65 -5.94
N PRO A 31 -13.68 14.26 -5.99
CA PRO A 31 -12.59 15.08 -5.48
C PRO A 31 -12.62 16.49 -6.09
N PRO A 32 -12.18 17.54 -5.38
CA PRO A 32 -12.27 18.92 -5.85
C PRO A 32 -11.66 19.13 -7.25
N ARG A 33 -10.60 18.39 -7.59
CA ARG A 33 -9.96 18.40 -8.91
C ARG A 33 -10.86 17.83 -10.02
N ARG A 34 -11.60 16.74 -9.72
CA ARG A 34 -12.50 16.09 -10.68
C ARG A 34 -13.80 16.85 -10.91
N ARG A 35 -14.28 17.65 -9.94
CA ARG A 35 -15.40 18.58 -10.16
C ARG A 35 -15.12 19.58 -11.29
N ARG A 36 -13.83 19.92 -11.51
CA ARG A 36 -13.39 20.81 -12.60
C ARG A 36 -13.12 20.08 -13.91
N GLU A 37 -12.67 18.82 -13.88
CA GLU A 37 -12.22 18.09 -15.08
C GLU A 37 -13.34 17.35 -15.85
N GLY A 38 -14.58 17.32 -15.34
CA GLY A 38 -15.72 16.81 -16.12
C GLY A 38 -15.56 15.37 -16.63
N LEU A 39 -14.76 14.54 -15.95
CA LEU A 39 -14.49 13.17 -16.37
C LEU A 39 -15.77 12.33 -16.35
N ARG A 40 -16.34 12.12 -17.54
CA ARG A 40 -17.45 11.20 -17.81
C ARG A 40 -16.89 9.81 -18.09
N GLY A 41 -17.35 8.81 -17.35
CA GLY A 41 -17.00 7.41 -17.59
C GLY A 41 -16.73 6.61 -16.31
N PRO A 42 -16.60 5.28 -16.43
CA PRO A 42 -16.34 4.40 -15.29
C PRO A 42 -15.01 4.73 -14.62
N VAL A 43 -14.99 4.58 -13.29
CA VAL A 43 -13.79 4.79 -12.47
C VAL A 43 -13.66 3.60 -11.53
N ALA A 44 -12.43 3.11 -11.35
CA ALA A 44 -12.13 2.18 -10.26
C ALA A 44 -11.05 2.76 -9.36
N GLN A 45 -11.11 2.44 -8.08
CA GLN A 45 -10.02 2.66 -7.14
C GLN A 45 -9.35 1.32 -6.86
N ALA A 46 -8.02 1.31 -6.78
CA ALA A 46 -7.26 0.08 -6.62
C ALA A 46 -6.03 0.26 -5.73
N LEU A 47 -5.56 -0.85 -5.16
CA LEU A 47 -4.31 -0.95 -4.41
C LEU A 47 -3.28 -1.71 -5.23
N GLY A 48 -2.16 -1.06 -5.52
CA GLY A 48 -1.01 -1.65 -6.19
C GLY A 48 -0.42 -2.81 -5.39
N GLU A 49 -0.09 -3.90 -6.08
CA GLU A 49 0.35 -5.13 -5.44
C GLU A 49 1.75 -5.02 -4.84
N LYS A 50 2.69 -4.35 -5.51
CA LYS A 50 4.12 -4.37 -5.14
C LYS A 50 4.48 -3.27 -4.15
N TYR A 51 4.07 -2.04 -4.45
CA TYR A 51 4.45 -0.84 -3.68
C TYR A 51 3.29 -0.24 -2.89
N PHE A 52 2.15 -0.94 -2.81
CA PHE A 52 0.94 -0.49 -2.13
C PHE A 52 0.47 0.89 -2.62
N MET A 53 0.69 1.24 -3.89
CA MET A 53 0.22 2.54 -4.39
C MET A 53 -1.31 2.54 -4.48
N LEU A 54 -1.96 3.53 -3.89
CA LEU A 54 -3.38 3.78 -4.16
C LEU A 54 -3.50 4.42 -5.54
N LEU A 55 -4.34 3.84 -6.39
CA LEU A 55 -4.47 4.19 -7.80
C LEU A 55 -5.93 4.49 -8.14
N GLU A 56 -6.12 5.48 -9.01
CA GLU A 56 -7.36 5.72 -9.72
C GLU A 56 -7.21 5.22 -11.15
N LEU A 57 -8.14 4.36 -11.56
CA LEU A 57 -8.16 3.70 -12.84
C LEU A 57 -9.36 4.18 -13.66
N ALA A 58 -9.19 4.22 -14.97
CA ALA A 58 -10.24 4.50 -15.94
C ALA A 58 -10.41 3.27 -16.86
N PRO A 59 -11.35 2.38 -16.53
CA PRO A 59 -11.76 1.29 -17.42
C PRO A 59 -12.40 1.80 -18.71
N ILE A 60 -12.42 0.99 -19.75
CA ILE A 60 -13.28 1.25 -20.91
C ILE A 60 -14.77 1.11 -20.52
N PRO A 61 -15.70 1.84 -21.16
CA PRO A 61 -17.13 1.64 -20.96
C PRO A 61 -17.54 0.19 -21.21
N GLY A 62 -18.36 -0.38 -20.32
CA GLY A 62 -18.86 -1.76 -20.40
C GLY A 62 -17.95 -2.83 -19.81
N LEU A 63 -16.73 -2.47 -19.36
CA LEU A 63 -15.91 -3.38 -18.56
C LEU A 63 -16.40 -3.40 -17.12
N GLU A 64 -16.80 -4.59 -16.65
CA GLU A 64 -17.16 -4.82 -15.25
C GLU A 64 -15.93 -5.23 -14.44
N LEU A 65 -15.79 -4.68 -13.24
CA LEU A 65 -14.70 -4.99 -12.31
C LEU A 65 -15.26 -5.38 -10.94
N ARG A 66 -14.64 -6.36 -10.30
CA ARG A 66 -15.07 -6.85 -8.98
C ARG A 66 -14.10 -6.40 -7.88
N VAL A 67 -14.63 -6.02 -6.73
CA VAL A 67 -13.82 -5.76 -5.52
C VAL A 67 -12.99 -7.00 -5.19
N GLY A 68 -11.71 -6.80 -4.88
CA GLY A 68 -10.73 -7.86 -4.60
C GLY A 68 -10.19 -8.58 -5.84
N GLU A 69 -10.62 -8.21 -7.05
CA GLU A 69 -10.07 -8.72 -8.29
C GLU A 69 -8.65 -8.20 -8.52
N ARG A 70 -7.73 -9.11 -8.87
CA ARG A 70 -6.35 -8.78 -9.22
C ARG A 70 -6.28 -8.55 -10.73
N ILE A 71 -5.93 -7.34 -11.14
CA ILE A 71 -5.84 -6.95 -12.54
C ILE A 71 -4.41 -6.57 -12.94
N PRO A 72 -3.98 -6.86 -14.18
CA PRO A 72 -2.73 -6.36 -14.73
C PRO A 72 -2.86 -4.89 -15.12
N LEU A 73 -1.81 -4.11 -14.83
CA LEU A 73 -1.64 -2.73 -15.27
C LEU A 73 -0.60 -2.71 -16.41
N LEU A 74 -1.02 -3.24 -17.57
CA LEU A 74 -0.20 -3.29 -18.79
C LEU A 74 0.27 -1.88 -19.20
N ARG A 75 1.44 -1.76 -19.83
CA ARG A 75 1.99 -0.45 -20.22
C ARG A 75 1.86 -0.11 -21.70
N ASP A 76 1.46 -1.08 -22.53
CA ASP A 76 1.52 -0.94 -23.98
C ASP A 76 0.13 -0.57 -24.53
N LEU A 77 0.10 0.55 -25.26
CA LEU A 77 -1.04 1.45 -25.46
C LEU A 77 -2.15 0.93 -26.39
N GLU A 78 -1.96 -0.21 -27.06
CA GLU A 78 -2.90 -0.73 -28.04
C GLU A 78 -3.71 -1.88 -27.43
N GLY A 79 -4.96 -1.60 -27.03
CA GLY A 79 -5.89 -2.59 -26.48
C GLY A 79 -6.04 -2.60 -24.95
N GLN A 80 -5.47 -1.62 -24.25
CA GLN A 80 -5.57 -1.56 -22.79
C GLN A 80 -7.02 -1.27 -22.32
N LEU A 81 -7.64 -2.27 -21.69
CA LEU A 81 -9.00 -2.17 -21.14
C LEU A 81 -9.10 -1.23 -19.91
N ILE A 82 -7.98 -0.96 -19.24
CA ILE A 82 -7.92 -0.20 -17.98
C ILE A 82 -6.69 0.71 -17.94
N ARG A 83 -6.88 2.02 -17.90
CA ARG A 83 -5.78 3.00 -17.83
C ARG A 83 -5.57 3.50 -16.40
N VAL A 84 -4.32 3.51 -15.91
CA VAL A 84 -3.97 4.20 -14.66
C VAL A 84 -4.04 5.71 -14.88
N THR A 85 -4.98 6.38 -14.21
CA THR A 85 -5.16 7.84 -14.37
C THR A 85 -4.20 8.60 -13.46
N ARG A 86 -4.12 8.23 -12.18
CA ARG A 86 -3.24 8.89 -11.19
C ARG A 86 -3.09 8.07 -9.91
N ARG A 87 -2.14 8.49 -9.08
CA ARG A 87 -2.05 8.04 -7.68
C ARG A 87 -3.03 8.82 -6.81
N LEU A 88 -3.63 8.13 -5.85
CA LEU A 88 -4.51 8.68 -4.83
C LEU A 88 -3.76 8.84 -3.50
N THR A 89 -4.21 9.78 -2.69
CA THR A 89 -3.98 9.77 -1.23
C THR A 89 -5.08 8.96 -0.53
N TYR A 90 -4.82 8.51 0.69
CA TYR A 90 -5.82 7.78 1.49
C TYR A 90 -7.13 8.55 1.64
N ASP A 91 -7.07 9.89 1.70
CA ASP A 91 -8.26 10.71 1.89
C ASP A 91 -9.16 10.84 0.66
N GLU A 92 -8.66 10.45 -0.51
CA GLU A 92 -9.41 10.43 -1.76
C GLU A 92 -10.09 9.09 -2.02
N LEU A 93 -9.87 8.09 -1.16
CA LEU A 93 -10.57 6.82 -1.25
C LEU A 93 -12.06 6.98 -0.92
N THR A 94 -12.91 6.30 -1.69
CA THR A 94 -14.33 6.17 -1.39
C THR A 94 -14.53 5.44 -0.06
N THR A 95 -15.71 5.60 0.55
CA THR A 95 -16.06 4.87 1.78
C THR A 95 -15.92 3.36 1.60
N ASN A 96 -16.37 2.84 0.45
CA ASN A 96 -16.27 1.42 0.12
C ASN A 96 -14.79 1.00 -0.03
N ALA A 97 -13.99 1.74 -0.81
CA ALA A 97 -12.58 1.45 -0.98
C ALA A 97 -11.80 1.44 0.35
N ARG A 98 -12.15 2.33 1.30
CA ARG A 98 -11.55 2.35 2.64
C ARG A 98 -11.95 1.16 3.50
N ALA A 99 -13.19 0.68 3.37
CA ALA A 99 -13.68 -0.48 4.10
C ALA A 99 -12.99 -1.78 3.63
N GLU A 100 -12.74 -1.89 2.32
CA GLU A 100 -12.12 -3.07 1.69
C GLU A 100 -10.59 -3.10 1.83
N LEU A 101 -9.96 -1.93 1.98
CA LEU A 101 -8.51 -1.79 2.00
C LEU A 101 -7.80 -2.70 3.04
N PRO A 102 -8.24 -2.82 4.32
CA PRO A 102 -7.57 -3.67 5.30
C PRO A 102 -7.51 -5.14 4.89
N GLU A 103 -8.60 -5.68 4.33
CA GLU A 103 -8.66 -7.09 3.95
C GLU A 103 -7.77 -7.37 2.72
N ILE A 104 -7.78 -6.47 1.74
CA ILE A 104 -6.91 -6.60 0.56
C ILE A 104 -5.43 -6.44 0.94
N VAL A 105 -5.08 -5.52 1.84
CA VAL A 105 -3.70 -5.41 2.37
C VAL A 105 -3.29 -6.73 3.03
N LYS A 106 -4.14 -7.29 3.89
CA LYS A 106 -3.87 -8.57 4.56
C LYS A 106 -3.65 -9.71 3.57
N ARG A 107 -4.48 -9.79 2.52
CA ARG A 107 -4.31 -10.77 1.45
C ARG A 107 -2.96 -10.65 0.76
N ILE A 108 -2.55 -9.44 0.37
CA ILE A 108 -1.25 -9.19 -0.27
C ILE A 108 -0.10 -9.57 0.68
N VAL A 109 -0.20 -9.23 1.97
CA VAL A 109 0.81 -9.55 2.99
C VAL A 109 0.99 -11.06 3.15
N LEU A 110 -0.10 -11.82 3.19
CA LEU A 110 -0.07 -13.28 3.29
C LEU A 110 0.51 -13.93 2.01
N GLN A 111 0.13 -13.44 0.83
CA GLN A 111 0.66 -13.95 -0.44
C GLN A 111 2.15 -13.67 -0.62
N ARG A 112 2.65 -12.59 -0.01
CA ARG A 112 4.06 -12.16 -0.07
C ARG A 112 4.78 -12.39 1.26
N GLU A 113 4.36 -13.40 2.03
CA GLU A 113 4.88 -13.69 3.38
C GLU A 113 6.42 -13.67 3.44
N GLY A 114 7.09 -14.30 2.46
CA GLY A 114 8.55 -14.37 2.41
C GLY A 114 9.24 -13.00 2.45
N GLU A 115 8.69 -11.98 1.80
CA GLU A 115 9.28 -10.62 1.80
C GLU A 115 9.21 -9.97 3.18
N PHE A 116 8.12 -10.19 3.91
CA PHE A 116 7.92 -9.61 5.23
C PHE A 116 8.67 -10.39 6.31
N VAL A 117 8.73 -11.72 6.20
CA VAL A 117 9.59 -12.56 7.04
C VAL A 117 11.05 -12.14 6.88
N GLU A 118 11.48 -11.89 5.64
CA GLU A 118 12.81 -11.37 5.36
C GLU A 118 13.05 -10.00 6.01
N PHE A 119 12.05 -9.12 6.03
CA PHE A 119 12.14 -7.88 6.78
C PHE A 119 12.38 -8.13 8.28
N PHE A 120 11.70 -9.08 8.93
CA PHE A 120 12.00 -9.43 10.33
C PHE A 120 13.44 -9.93 10.53
N ASN A 121 13.95 -10.72 9.58
CA ASN A 121 15.30 -11.26 9.62
C ASN A 121 16.40 -10.21 9.38
N LYS A 122 16.17 -9.28 8.45
CA LYS A 122 17.19 -8.36 7.94
C LYS A 122 17.03 -6.90 8.35
N ALA A 123 15.91 -6.53 8.99
CA ALA A 123 15.66 -5.16 9.42
C ALA A 123 16.82 -4.60 10.27
N GLU A 124 17.20 -3.36 9.99
CA GLU A 124 18.35 -2.66 10.58
C GLU A 124 17.93 -1.44 11.43
N PRO A 125 18.83 -0.91 12.28
CA PRO A 125 18.65 0.38 12.92
C PRO A 125 18.43 1.52 11.93
N LEU A 126 17.43 2.37 12.16
CA LEU A 126 17.23 3.61 11.38
C LEU A 126 18.16 4.73 11.86
N THR A 127 18.42 4.75 13.16
CA THR A 127 19.34 5.66 13.84
C THR A 127 20.01 4.92 14.99
N THR A 128 20.95 5.56 15.68
CA THR A 128 21.58 5.01 16.89
C THR A 128 20.60 4.71 18.03
N ARG A 129 19.40 5.31 18.02
CA ARG A 129 18.40 5.19 19.10
C ARG A 129 17.13 4.42 18.72
N MET A 130 16.92 4.16 17.43
CA MET A 130 15.66 3.64 16.90
C MET A 130 15.87 2.60 15.80
N HIS A 131 15.22 1.46 15.95
CA HIS A 131 15.25 0.36 15.01
C HIS A 131 14.03 0.36 14.07
N SER A 132 14.21 -0.09 12.83
CA SER A 132 13.11 -0.16 11.85
C SER A 132 11.95 -1.06 12.30
N LEU A 133 12.24 -2.21 12.94
CA LEU A 133 11.21 -3.06 13.56
C LEU A 133 10.33 -2.34 14.59
N GLU A 134 10.83 -1.33 15.31
CA GLU A 134 10.03 -0.59 16.29
C GLU A 134 8.95 0.28 15.65
N LEU A 135 9.03 0.48 14.33
CA LEU A 135 7.99 1.15 13.57
C LEU A 135 6.75 0.27 13.38
N LEU A 136 6.86 -1.04 13.57
CA LEU A 136 5.71 -1.94 13.52
C LEU A 136 4.89 -1.82 14.81
N PRO A 137 3.56 -1.60 14.71
CA PRO A 137 2.67 -1.61 15.86
C PRO A 137 2.83 -2.87 16.72
N GLY A 138 2.90 -2.67 18.04
CA GLY A 138 3.12 -3.74 19.01
C GLY A 138 4.59 -4.09 19.28
N ILE A 139 5.56 -3.57 18.51
CA ILE A 139 6.99 -3.85 18.74
C ILE A 139 7.65 -2.73 19.55
N GLY A 140 7.60 -2.85 20.88
CA GLY A 140 8.44 -2.06 21.79
C GLY A 140 9.83 -2.66 21.99
N LYS A 141 10.69 -2.00 22.78
CA LYS A 141 12.07 -2.44 23.06
C LYS A 141 12.18 -3.90 23.51
N ARG A 142 11.27 -4.38 24.37
CA ARG A 142 11.26 -5.78 24.85
C ARG A 142 11.07 -6.77 23.70
N ILE A 143 10.09 -6.53 22.82
CA ILE A 143 9.81 -7.41 21.69
C ILE A 143 10.91 -7.29 20.64
N LEU A 144 11.41 -6.08 20.38
CA LEU A 144 12.57 -5.85 19.50
C LEU A 144 13.74 -6.76 19.89
N TRP A 145 14.19 -6.69 21.15
CA TRP A 145 15.34 -7.50 21.60
C TRP A 145 15.09 -9.00 21.43
N LYS A 146 13.87 -9.45 21.75
CA LYS A 146 13.48 -10.85 21.53
C LYS A 146 13.57 -11.25 20.06
N ILE A 147 13.10 -10.42 19.12
CA ILE A 147 13.22 -10.68 17.68
C ILE A 147 14.69 -10.77 17.26
N LEU A 148 15.53 -9.83 17.73
CA LEU A 148 16.95 -9.78 17.41
C LEU A 148 17.73 -10.99 17.94
N GLU A 149 17.40 -11.47 19.13
CA GLU A 149 17.99 -12.67 19.73
C GLU A 149 17.54 -13.94 18.99
N GLU A 150 16.24 -14.06 18.70
CA GLU A 150 15.69 -15.21 18.01
C GLU A 150 16.26 -15.32 16.58
N ARG A 151 16.27 -14.25 15.78
CA ARG A 151 16.80 -14.30 14.42
C ARG A 151 18.30 -14.62 14.34
N LYS A 152 19.07 -14.30 15.40
CA LYS A 152 20.49 -14.69 15.51
C LYS A 152 20.67 -16.19 15.74
N ARG A 153 19.76 -16.83 16.48
CA ARG A 153 19.78 -18.30 16.69
C ARG A 153 19.45 -19.03 15.41
N LYS A 154 18.36 -18.61 14.76
CA LYS A 154 17.88 -19.14 13.49
C LYS A 154 17.01 -18.08 12.82
N PRO A 155 17.25 -17.72 11.54
CA PRO A 155 16.33 -16.89 10.77
C PRO A 155 14.91 -17.48 10.79
N PHE A 156 13.91 -16.62 10.82
CA PHE A 156 12.52 -17.05 10.71
C PHE A 156 12.23 -17.51 9.28
N GLU A 157 11.48 -18.59 9.13
CA GLU A 157 11.05 -19.12 7.83
C GLU A 157 9.58 -18.75 7.51
N SER A 158 8.80 -18.38 8.52
CA SER A 158 7.37 -18.05 8.37
C SER A 158 6.86 -17.07 9.43
N PHE A 159 5.71 -16.45 9.15
CA PHE A 159 4.93 -15.69 10.13
C PHE A 159 4.51 -16.54 11.32
N LYS A 160 4.18 -17.81 11.09
CA LYS A 160 3.84 -18.76 12.16
C LYS A 160 5.01 -18.91 13.13
N GLU A 161 6.23 -19.07 12.62
CA GLU A 161 7.42 -19.21 13.44
C GLU A 161 7.73 -17.93 14.25
N ILE A 162 7.56 -16.75 13.65
CA ILE A 162 7.68 -15.46 14.35
C ILE A 162 6.68 -15.40 15.52
N TYR A 163 5.42 -15.77 15.26
CA TYR A 163 4.39 -15.80 16.31
C TYR A 163 4.75 -16.77 17.42
N GLU A 164 5.15 -18.00 17.10
CA GLU A 164 5.45 -19.03 18.08
C GLU A 164 6.64 -18.67 18.99
N ARG A 165 7.71 -18.11 18.40
CA ARG A 165 8.95 -17.78 19.12
C ARG A 165 8.84 -16.45 19.86
N VAL A 166 8.30 -15.42 19.21
CA VAL A 166 8.30 -14.05 19.72
C VAL A 166 7.02 -13.74 20.51
N LYS A 167 5.90 -14.42 20.22
CA LYS A 167 4.55 -14.16 20.78
C LYS A 167 3.98 -12.80 20.35
N ILE A 168 4.21 -12.43 19.09
CA ILE A 168 3.59 -11.28 18.42
C ILE A 168 2.93 -11.76 17.13
N ASP A 169 1.79 -11.20 16.75
CA ASP A 169 1.17 -11.43 15.44
C ASP A 169 1.87 -10.58 14.37
N PRO A 170 2.75 -11.18 13.53
CA PRO A 170 3.50 -10.42 12.55
C PRO A 170 2.61 -9.94 11.39
N VAL A 171 1.56 -10.69 11.04
CA VAL A 171 0.65 -10.33 9.95
C VAL A 171 -0.09 -9.05 10.33
N ARG A 172 -0.66 -9.02 11.54
CA ARG A 172 -1.34 -7.84 12.07
C ARG A 172 -0.40 -6.63 12.14
N ALA A 173 0.79 -6.80 12.70
CA ALA A 173 1.77 -5.72 12.85
C ALA A 173 2.18 -5.11 11.49
N VAL A 174 2.41 -5.96 10.48
CA VAL A 174 2.74 -5.50 9.12
C VAL A 174 1.55 -4.81 8.46
N CYS A 175 0.34 -5.37 8.57
CA CYS A 175 -0.86 -4.77 7.97
C CYS A 175 -1.19 -3.40 8.57
N GLU A 176 -1.16 -3.27 9.89
CA GLU A 176 -1.39 -2.00 10.58
C GLU A 176 -0.34 -0.96 10.15
N ARG A 177 0.92 -1.37 10.04
CA ARG A 177 2.00 -0.50 9.55
C ARG A 177 1.75 -0.01 8.12
N ILE A 178 1.37 -0.90 7.20
CA ILE A 178 1.06 -0.53 5.82
C ILE A 178 -0.09 0.48 5.78
N LEU A 179 -1.15 0.26 6.56
CA LEU A 179 -2.29 1.18 6.64
C LEU A 179 -1.90 2.56 7.20
N GLU A 180 -1.03 2.62 8.22
CA GLU A 180 -0.48 3.87 8.73
C GLU A 180 0.36 4.62 7.69
N GLU A 181 1.17 3.91 6.92
CA GLU A 181 1.95 4.48 5.83
C GLU A 181 1.06 5.00 4.69
N LEU A 182 -0.01 4.28 4.35
CA LEU A 182 -0.98 4.71 3.32
C LEU A 182 -1.70 6.00 3.71
N ARG A 183 -2.07 6.15 4.99
CA ARG A 183 -2.65 7.40 5.53
C ARG A 183 -1.71 8.60 5.38
N GLY A 184 -0.41 8.34 5.31
CA GLY A 184 0.63 9.36 5.16
C GLY A 184 1.09 9.93 6.51
N GLY A 185 1.85 11.03 6.45
CA GLY A 185 2.40 11.68 7.66
C GLY A 185 3.56 10.94 8.32
N GLN A 186 3.96 9.78 7.80
CA GLN A 186 5.09 9.01 8.34
C GLN A 186 6.43 9.65 7.95
N ARG A 187 7.36 9.69 8.91
CA ARG A 187 8.74 10.13 8.66
C ARG A 187 9.52 9.08 7.87
N HIS A 188 9.27 7.81 8.17
CA HIS A 188 9.90 6.65 7.54
C HIS A 188 8.81 5.81 6.89
N TYR A 189 9.04 5.36 5.66
CA TYR A 189 8.17 4.44 4.94
C TYR A 189 8.97 3.15 4.72
N LEU A 190 8.43 2.03 5.16
CA LEU A 190 9.05 0.71 5.09
C LEU A 190 8.54 -0.07 3.88
N PHE A 191 7.23 -0.07 3.67
CA PHE A 191 6.56 -0.97 2.73
C PHE A 191 5.88 -0.23 1.59
N VAL A 192 5.39 0.98 1.86
CA VAL A 192 4.58 1.75 0.92
C VAL A 192 5.43 2.77 0.18
N LYS A 193 5.25 2.91 -1.13
CA LYS A 193 5.81 4.07 -1.85
C LYS A 193 5.13 5.34 -1.33
N PRO A 194 5.86 6.33 -0.78
CA PRO A 194 5.25 7.48 -0.11
C PRO A 194 4.13 8.11 -0.96
N PRO A 195 2.93 8.32 -0.38
CA PRO A 195 1.79 8.93 -1.07
C PRO A 195 2.17 10.25 -1.75
N PRO A 196 1.46 10.64 -2.82
CA PRO A 196 1.69 11.95 -3.42
C PRO A 196 1.53 13.04 -2.36
N ARG A 197 2.43 14.04 -2.36
CA ARG A 197 2.34 15.17 -1.42
C ARG A 197 1.00 15.84 -1.62
N ARG A 198 0.25 16.09 -0.53
CA ARG A 198 -0.88 17.03 -0.58
C ARG A 198 -0.32 18.35 -1.07
N SER A 199 -0.85 18.87 -2.17
CA SER A 199 -0.73 20.31 -2.41
C SER A 199 -1.37 20.98 -1.19
N PRO A 200 -0.69 21.92 -0.50
CA PRO A 200 -1.38 22.71 0.52
C PRO A 200 -2.65 23.31 -0.11
N PRO A 201 -3.74 23.45 0.65
CA PRO A 201 -4.87 24.23 0.17
C PRO A 201 -4.35 25.62 -0.23
N PRO A 202 -4.89 26.22 -1.31
CA PRO A 202 -4.55 27.59 -1.69
C PRO A 202 -4.85 28.58 -0.56
#